data_AF-A0A7L5AQ02-F1
#
_entry.id   AF-A0A7L5AQ02-F1
#
_cell.length_a   1.000
_cell.length_b   1.000
_cell.length_c   1.000
_cell.angle_alpha   90.00
_cell.angle_beta   90.00
_cell.angle_gamma   90.00
#
_symmetry.space_group_name_H-M   'P 1'
#
loop_
_entity.id
_entity.type
_entity.pdbx_description
1 polymer ?
#
loop_
_entity_poly.entity_id
_entity_poly.type
_entity_poly.pdbx_seq_one_letter_code
_entity_poly.pdbx_strand_id
1 'polypeptide(L)'
;MGLFVFGFYPGVGAIITSVIMIAVGLNCRKDPEPVRTNGTAAASWGINYLLATIVFLGSFLVYLFAFMPDDGSDDFLPWGLPVLAWLLISLIHVIICIAFGVRASRGKVVPFRGIPFIK
;
A
#
# COMPACT_ATOMS: atom_id res chain seq x y z
N MET A 1 8.21 -1.57 8.92
CA MET A 1 8.00 -2.10 7.56
C MET A 1 7.28 -1.09 6.64
N GLY A 2 6.23 -0.39 7.08
CA GLY A 2 5.52 0.61 6.25
C GLY A 2 6.30 1.86 5.82
N LEU A 3 7.42 2.17 6.48
CA LEU A 3 8.18 3.42 6.27
C LEU A 3 9.17 3.37 5.09
N PHE A 4 9.41 2.20 4.49
CA PHE A 4 10.29 2.06 3.31
C PHE A 4 9.72 2.74 2.06
N VAL A 5 8.44 3.14 2.07
CA VAL A 5 7.81 3.96 1.04
C VAL A 5 8.59 5.23 0.70
N PHE A 6 9.32 5.80 1.66
CA PHE A 6 10.08 7.05 1.48
C PHE A 6 11.56 6.84 1.10
N GLY A 7 12.07 5.61 1.13
CA GLY A 7 13.49 5.33 0.93
C GLY A 7 13.93 5.18 -0.53
N PHE A 8 12.99 5.07 -1.46
CA PHE A 8 13.23 4.83 -2.90
C PHE A 8 12.34 5.72 -3.76
N TYR A 9 12.64 5.80 -5.07
CA TYR A 9 11.77 6.43 -6.08
C TYR A 9 10.29 6.11 -5.81
N PRO A 10 9.41 7.13 -5.73
CA PRO A 10 8.00 6.93 -5.41
C PRO A 10 7.39 5.83 -6.28
N GLY A 11 6.81 4.80 -5.65
CA GLY A 11 6.27 3.62 -6.34
C GLY A 11 7.07 2.34 -6.06
N VAL A 12 8.39 2.35 -6.22
CA VAL A 12 9.23 1.17 -5.93
C VAL A 12 9.19 0.83 -4.44
N GLY A 13 9.32 1.86 -3.59
CA GLY A 13 9.18 1.70 -2.13
C GLY A 13 7.80 1.19 -1.72
N ALA A 14 6.74 1.56 -2.44
CA ALA A 14 5.38 1.07 -2.20
C ALA A 14 5.24 -0.42 -2.52
N ILE A 15 5.78 -0.87 -3.66
CA ILE A 15 5.79 -2.28 -4.04
C ILE A 15 6.57 -3.12 -3.02
N ILE A 16 7.80 -2.71 -2.70
CA ILE A 16 8.66 -3.41 -1.73
C ILE A 16 7.96 -3.51 -0.38
N THR A 17 7.39 -2.40 0.12
CA THR A 17 6.67 -2.35 1.39
C THR A 17 5.51 -3.33 1.41
N SER A 18 4.69 -3.34 0.36
CA SER A 18 3.58 -4.29 0.24
C SER A 18 4.03 -5.74 0.26
N VAL A 19 5.07 -6.07 -0.52
CA VAL A 19 5.62 -7.44 -0.59
C VAL A 19 6.15 -7.88 0.77
N ILE A 20 6.87 -7.00 1.48
CA ILE A 20 7.36 -7.29 2.84
C ILE A 20 6.19 -7.53 3.80
N MET A 21 5.15 -6.70 3.76
CA MET A 21 3.98 -6.87 4.62
C MET A 21 3.26 -8.19 4.36
N ILE A 22 3.15 -8.59 3.10
CA ILE A 22 2.57 -9.87 2.70
C ILE A 22 3.43 -11.01 3.23
N ALA A 23 4.72 -11.02 2.95
CA ALA A 23 5.63 -12.09 3.36
C ALA A 23 5.70 -12.25 4.88
N VAL A 24 5.89 -11.14 5.62
CA VAL A 24 5.94 -11.15 7.09
C VAL A 24 4.59 -11.58 7.67
N GLY A 25 3.48 -11.02 7.19
CA GLY A 25 2.16 -11.36 7.71
C GLY A 25 1.76 -12.81 7.44
N LEU A 26 2.19 -13.39 6.31
CA LEU A 26 2.05 -14.82 6.03
C LEU A 26 2.90 -15.68 6.96
N ASN A 27 4.12 -15.24 7.29
CA ASN A 27 4.99 -15.96 8.23
C ASN A 27 4.37 -15.98 9.65
N CYS A 28 3.71 -14.90 10.05
CA CYS A 28 3.03 -14.80 11.34
C CYS A 28 1.80 -15.72 11.48
N ARG A 29 1.39 -16.46 10.42
CA ARG A 29 0.24 -17.38 10.51
C ARG A 29 0.44 -18.53 11.49
N LYS A 30 1.69 -18.83 11.83
CA LYS A 30 2.08 -19.91 12.75
C LYS A 30 2.20 -19.43 14.21
N ASP A 31 2.15 -18.12 14.44
CA ASP A 31 2.33 -17.53 15.76
C ASP A 31 1.04 -17.61 16.59
N PRO A 32 1.13 -17.48 17.93
CA PRO A 32 -0.06 -17.38 18.78
C PRO A 32 -0.82 -16.06 18.56
N GLU A 33 -2.08 -16.03 19.02
CA GLU A 33 -2.83 -14.76 19.08
C GLU A 33 -2.20 -13.80 20.09
N PRO A 34 -2.17 -12.48 19.80
CA PRO A 34 -2.82 -11.76 18.70
C PRO A 34 -1.95 -11.60 17.44
N VAL A 35 -0.73 -12.16 17.43
CA VAL A 35 0.27 -11.95 16.37
C VAL A 35 -0.24 -12.51 15.05
N ARG A 36 -0.86 -13.68 15.08
CA ARG A 36 -1.48 -14.32 13.91
C ARG A 36 -2.53 -13.42 13.24
N THR A 37 -3.52 -12.96 13.99
CA THR A 37 -4.57 -12.09 13.44
C THR A 37 -4.01 -10.77 12.92
N ASN A 38 -3.03 -10.19 13.62
CA ASN A 38 -2.39 -8.95 13.18
C ASN A 38 -1.54 -9.16 11.92
N GLY A 39 -0.86 -10.30 11.82
CA GLY A 39 -0.09 -10.71 10.64
C GLY A 39 -0.97 -10.90 9.42
N THR A 40 -2.08 -11.64 9.53
CA THR A 40 -3.01 -11.84 8.40
C THR A 40 -3.70 -10.53 7.98
N ALA A 41 -4.00 -9.65 8.94
CA ALA A 41 -4.50 -8.31 8.67
C ALA A 41 -3.47 -7.45 7.92
N ALA A 42 -2.21 -7.46 8.35
CA ALA A 42 -1.12 -6.74 7.70
C ALA A 42 -0.86 -7.26 6.28
N ALA A 43 -0.88 -8.58 6.07
CA ALA A 43 -0.71 -9.17 4.75
C ALA A 43 -1.87 -8.82 3.81
N SER A 44 -3.12 -8.90 4.29
CA SER A 44 -4.29 -8.49 3.52
C SER A 44 -4.21 -7.01 3.13
N TRP A 45 -3.84 -6.13 4.06
CA TRP A 45 -3.63 -4.72 3.76
C TRP A 45 -2.49 -4.49 2.76
N GLY A 46 -1.39 -5.25 2.86
CA GLY A 46 -0.30 -5.22 1.89
C GLY A 46 -0.76 -5.55 0.47
N ILE A 47 -1.67 -6.53 0.31
CA ILE A 47 -2.27 -6.85 -1.00
C ILE A 47 -3.14 -5.70 -1.49
N ASN A 48 -4.00 -5.15 -0.63
CA ASN A 48 -4.83 -3.99 -0.99
C ASN A 48 -3.96 -2.81 -1.48
N TYR A 49 -2.87 -2.50 -0.75
CA TYR A 49 -1.98 -1.40 -1.08
C TYR A 49 -1.17 -1.66 -2.37
N LEU A 50 -0.75 -2.91 -2.60
CA LEU A 50 -0.10 -3.30 -3.85
C LEU A 50 -1.05 -3.13 -5.05
N LEU A 51 -2.29 -3.61 -4.92
CA LEU A 51 -3.30 -3.47 -5.96
C LEU A 51 -3.60 -2.00 -6.25
N ALA A 52 -3.80 -1.19 -5.21
CA ALA A 52 -3.99 0.25 -5.37
C ALA A 52 -2.80 0.90 -6.07
N THR A 53 -1.57 0.51 -5.73
CA THR A 53 -0.36 1.01 -6.39
C THR A 53 -0.33 0.64 -7.87
N ILE A 54 -0.57 -0.62 -8.21
CA ILE A 54 -0.58 -1.08 -9.61
C ILE A 54 -1.68 -0.37 -10.40
N VAL A 55 -2.88 -0.24 -9.85
CA VAL A 55 -4.01 0.38 -10.54
C VAL A 55 -3.78 1.88 -10.74
N PHE A 56 -3.52 2.63 -9.68
CA PHE A 56 -3.48 4.08 -9.76
C PHE A 56 -2.16 4.62 -10.33
N LEU A 57 -1.02 4.13 -9.83
CA LEU A 57 0.27 4.56 -10.37
C LEU A 57 0.51 3.93 -11.75
N GLY A 58 0.16 2.67 -11.96
CA GLY A 58 0.33 2.01 -13.26
C GLY A 58 -0.53 2.65 -14.35
N SER A 59 -1.79 3.02 -14.07
CA SER A 59 -2.62 3.74 -15.05
C SER A 59 -2.04 5.11 -15.40
N PHE A 60 -1.51 5.85 -14.42
CA PHE A 60 -0.82 7.12 -14.67
C PHE A 60 0.41 6.93 -15.57
N LEU A 61 1.23 5.91 -15.31
CA LEU A 61 2.40 5.63 -16.14
C LEU A 61 2.03 5.20 -17.56
N VAL A 62 0.98 4.39 -17.72
CA VAL A 62 0.46 4.01 -19.04
C VAL A 62 0.00 5.25 -19.79
N TYR A 63 -0.72 6.17 -19.14
CA TYR A 63 -1.07 7.45 -19.74
C TYR A 63 0.17 8.24 -20.19
N LEU A 64 1.14 8.41 -19.29
CA LEU A 64 2.36 9.19 -19.53
C LEU A 64 3.18 8.65 -20.72
N PHE A 65 3.31 7.33 -20.86
CA PHE A 65 4.19 6.73 -21.86
C PHE A 65 3.49 6.29 -23.15
N ALA A 66 2.18 5.99 -23.11
CA ALA A 66 1.47 5.45 -24.26
C ALA A 66 0.51 6.47 -24.91
N PHE A 67 0.07 7.48 -24.16
CA PHE A 67 -1.01 8.37 -24.61
C PHE A 67 -0.66 9.87 -24.53
N MET A 68 0.38 10.27 -23.80
CA MET A 68 0.76 11.67 -23.71
C MET A 68 1.25 12.18 -25.07
N PRO A 69 0.64 13.23 -25.64
CA PRO A 69 1.06 13.78 -26.92
C PRO A 69 2.35 14.62 -26.76
N ASP A 70 3.16 14.66 -27.82
CA ASP A 70 4.49 15.31 -27.84
C ASP A 70 4.44 16.84 -27.59
N ASP A 71 3.27 17.45 -27.76
CA ASP A 71 3.04 18.88 -27.55
C ASP A 71 2.66 19.23 -26.11
N GLY A 72 2.53 18.23 -25.21
CA GLY A 72 2.25 18.44 -23.80
C GLY A 72 0.87 19.09 -23.60
N SER A 73 -0.16 18.28 -23.37
CA SER A 73 -1.47 18.84 -23.00
C SER A 73 -1.32 19.67 -21.70
N ASP A 74 -1.64 20.97 -21.77
CA ASP A 74 -1.57 21.92 -20.63
C ASP A 74 -2.47 21.52 -19.44
N ASP A 75 -3.38 20.57 -19.64
CA ASP A 75 -4.33 20.11 -18.64
C ASP A 75 -3.78 18.95 -17.79
N PHE A 76 -3.25 19.28 -16.61
CA PHE A 76 -2.90 18.31 -15.55
C PHE A 76 -4.10 17.44 -15.11
N LEU A 77 -5.33 17.85 -15.41
CA LEU A 77 -6.58 17.16 -15.06
C LEU A 77 -7.37 16.89 -16.35
N PRO A 78 -7.81 15.64 -16.62
CA PRO A 78 -8.15 14.58 -15.66
C PRO A 78 -7.03 13.57 -15.35
N TRP A 79 -5.90 13.64 -16.04
CA TRP A 79 -4.90 12.56 -16.05
C TRP A 79 -3.99 12.54 -14.82
N GLY A 80 -3.94 13.63 -14.05
CA GLY A 80 -3.32 13.67 -12.72
C GLY A 80 -4.18 13.05 -11.61
N LEU A 81 -5.46 12.73 -11.85
CA LEU A 81 -6.34 12.14 -10.83
C LEU A 81 -5.85 10.79 -10.30
N PRO A 82 -5.38 9.83 -11.14
CA PRO A 82 -4.86 8.57 -10.64
C PRO A 82 -3.64 8.74 -9.73
N VAL A 83 -2.69 9.61 -10.07
CA VAL A 83 -1.52 9.84 -9.22
C VAL A 83 -1.89 10.55 -7.91
N LEU A 84 -2.84 11.50 -7.93
CA LEU A 84 -3.35 12.13 -6.71
C LEU A 84 -4.07 11.12 -5.80
N ALA A 85 -4.92 10.26 -6.37
CA ALA A 85 -5.59 9.20 -5.64
C ALA A 85 -4.56 8.23 -5.02
N TRP A 86 -3.51 7.89 -5.77
CA TRP A 86 -2.42 7.07 -5.27
C TRP A 86 -1.70 7.73 -4.09
N LEU A 87 -1.34 9.01 -4.19
CA LEU A 87 -0.69 9.76 -3.12
C LEU A 87 -1.55 9.79 -1.84
N LEU A 88 -2.86 9.98 -1.99
CA LEU A 88 -3.80 9.96 -0.86
C LEU A 88 -3.84 8.58 -0.19
N ILE A 89 -3.86 7.50 -0.98
CA ILE A 89 -3.82 6.13 -0.47
C ILE A 89 -2.48 5.84 0.22
N SER A 90 -1.36 6.32 -0.33
CA SER A 90 -0.04 6.20 0.29
C SER A 90 0.02 6.94 1.64
N LEU A 91 -0.60 8.12 1.75
CA LEU A 91 -0.71 8.82 3.03
C LEU A 91 -1.53 8.01 4.05
N ILE A 92 -2.70 7.49 3.64
CA ILE A 92 -3.53 6.62 4.46
C ILE A 92 -2.76 5.37 4.91
N HIS A 93 -2.00 4.76 4.00
CA HIS A 93 -1.16 3.60 4.28
C HIS A 93 -0.18 3.88 5.41
N VAL A 94 0.55 5.00 5.34
CA VAL A 94 1.53 5.39 6.36
C VAL A 94 0.84 5.59 7.71
N ILE A 95 -0.28 6.33 7.74
CA ILE A 95 -1.05 6.58 8.98
C ILE A 95 -1.51 5.25 9.60
N ILE A 96 -2.10 4.37 8.80
CA ILE A 96 -2.59 3.07 9.26
C ILE A 96 -1.44 2.19 9.77
N CYS A 97 -0.31 2.13 9.05
CA CYS A 97 0.85 1.36 9.48
C CYS A 97 1.41 1.82 10.83
N ILE A 98 1.42 3.14 11.08
CA ILE A 98 1.84 3.69 12.37
C ILE A 98 0.81 3.32 13.45
N ALA A 99 -0.47 3.63 13.23
CA ALA A 99 -1.52 3.38 14.21
C ALA A 99 -1.63 1.88 14.59
N PHE A 100 -1.55 1.00 13.60
CA PHE A 100 -1.66 -0.44 13.81
C PHE A 100 -0.36 -1.04 14.34
N GLY A 101 0.80 -0.50 13.96
CA GLY A 101 2.08 -0.86 14.57
C GLY A 101 2.09 -0.56 16.07
N VAL A 102 1.66 0.64 16.48
CA VAL A 102 1.54 1.02 17.90
C VAL A 102 0.51 0.18 18.64
N ARG A 103 -0.58 -0.20 17.99
CA ARG A 103 -1.60 -1.05 18.62
C ARG A 103 -1.11 -2.50 18.77
N ALA A 104 -0.45 -3.04 17.76
CA ALA A 104 0.11 -4.38 17.77
C ALA A 104 1.24 -4.51 18.80
N SER A 105 2.08 -3.48 18.98
CA SER A 105 3.13 -3.49 20.00
C SER A 105 2.58 -3.54 21.44
N ARG A 106 1.32 -3.13 21.63
CA ARG A 106 0.59 -3.26 22.91
C ARG A 106 -0.12 -4.62 23.07
N GLY A 107 0.14 -5.59 22.20
CA GLY A 107 -0.50 -6.90 22.23
C GLY A 107 -2.00 -6.85 21.94
N LYS A 108 -2.47 -5.86 21.18
CA LYS A 108 -3.89 -5.73 20.81
C LYS A 108 -4.13 -6.10 19.35
N VAL A 109 -5.29 -6.69 19.08
CA VAL A 109 -5.74 -7.00 17.72
C VAL A 109 -6.05 -5.71 16.96
N VAL A 110 -5.57 -5.60 15.72
CA VAL A 110 -5.82 -4.47 14.83
C VAL A 110 -7.26 -4.52 14.28
N PRO A 111 -7.97 -3.38 14.22
CA PRO A 111 -9.41 -3.38 13.94
C PRO A 111 -9.75 -3.48 12.45
N PHE A 112 -8.79 -3.26 11.55
CA PHE A 112 -9.05 -3.14 10.12
C PHE A 112 -7.97 -3.84 9.29
N ARG A 113 -8.38 -4.39 8.15
CA ARG A 113 -7.51 -5.20 7.27
C ARG A 113 -7.77 -4.97 5.77
N GLY A 114 -8.56 -3.95 5.40
CA GLY A 114 -9.03 -3.75 4.02
C GLY A 114 -9.90 -4.91 3.54
N ILE A 115 -9.81 -5.23 2.25
CA ILE A 115 -10.39 -6.47 1.71
C ILE A 115 -9.62 -7.66 2.29
N PRO A 116 -10.29 -8.63 2.97
CA PRO A 116 -9.63 -9.71 3.69
C PRO A 116 -9.22 -10.85 2.76
N PHE A 117 -8.15 -10.65 2.00
CA PHE A 117 -7.61 -11.67 1.08
C PHE A 117 -7.06 -12.91 1.80
N ILE A 118 -6.61 -12.76 3.05
CA ILE A 118 -5.99 -13.84 3.83
C ILE A 118 -6.79 -14.06 5.12
N LYS A 119 -7.16 -15.32 5.36
CA LYS A 119 -7.82 -15.79 6.59
C LYS A 119 -6.80 -16.26 7.62
#